data_AF-A0A9D5EWR9-F1
#
_entry.id   AF-A0A9D5EWR9-F1
#
_cell.length_a   1.000
_cell.length_b   1.000
_cell.length_c   1.000
_cell.angle_alpha   90.00
_cell.angle_beta   90.00
_cell.angle_gamma   90.00
#
_symmetry.space_group_name_H-M   'P 1'
#
loop_
_entity.id
_entity.type
_entity.pdbx_description
1 polymer ?
#
loop_
_entity_poly.entity_id
_entity_poly.type
_entity_poly.pdbx_seq_one_letter_code
_entity_poly.pdbx_strand_id
1 'polypeptide(L)'
;MPPVPRQKLTDYVNSAKNAWTPAQLAAPTWSQIYIELVTNKTEALNTPKHKNLQPLFDQCLAVPDIANFWPMGSAEVDAFVKMRGDVAHRGGQSDYVRIAQLAELELSVTEWVQQTDNALSDHVRQLVTPHRRPWNRVL
;
A
#
# COMPACT_ATOMS: atom_id res chain seq x y z
N MET A 1 8.90 16.00 6.02
CA MET A 1 8.16 15.12 5.09
C MET A 1 9.03 14.90 3.85
N PRO A 2 9.14 13.67 3.33
CA PRO A 2 9.95 13.37 2.14
C PRO A 2 9.44 14.11 0.88
N PRO A 3 10.30 14.39 -0.13
CA PRO A 3 9.95 15.23 -1.26
C PRO A 3 8.79 14.71 -2.11
N VAL A 4 8.75 13.41 -2.42
CA VAL A 4 7.72 12.79 -3.28
C VAL A 4 6.32 12.89 -2.65
N PRO A 5 6.09 12.40 -1.41
CA PRO A 5 4.83 12.59 -0.71
C PRO A 5 4.44 14.07 -0.56
N ARG A 6 5.41 14.96 -0.31
CA ARG A 6 5.15 16.40 -0.17
C ARG A 6 4.63 17.01 -1.48
N GLN A 7 5.21 16.63 -2.61
CA GLN A 7 4.74 17.07 -3.92
C GLN A 7 3.32 16.55 -4.17
N LYS A 8 3.05 15.27 -3.89
CA LYS A 8 1.71 14.69 -4.07
C LYS A 8 0.64 15.34 -3.20
N LEU A 9 0.99 15.71 -1.98
CA LEU A 9 0.09 16.47 -1.10
C LEU A 9 -0.19 17.87 -1.66
N THR A 10 0.83 18.53 -2.21
CA THR A 10 0.69 19.84 -2.86
C THR A 10 -0.21 19.75 -4.09
N ASP A 11 0.01 18.74 -4.95
CA ASP A 11 -0.82 18.48 -6.13
C ASP A 11 -2.27 18.18 -5.73
N TYR A 12 -2.48 17.40 -4.66
CA TYR A 12 -3.80 17.10 -4.13
C TYR A 12 -4.52 18.39 -3.74
N VAL A 13 -3.93 19.22 -2.89
CA VAL A 13 -4.52 20.49 -2.43
C VAL A 13 -4.81 21.45 -3.59
N ASN A 14 -3.93 21.49 -4.59
CA ASN A 14 -4.13 22.35 -5.76
C ASN A 14 -5.22 21.84 -6.73
N SER A 15 -5.71 20.61 -6.56
CA SER A 15 -6.77 20.07 -7.42
C SER A 15 -8.13 20.69 -7.10
N ALA A 16 -8.95 21.00 -8.11
CA ALA A 16 -10.25 21.66 -7.91
C ALA A 16 -11.35 20.77 -7.29
N LYS A 17 -11.03 19.53 -6.87
CA LYS A 17 -12.00 18.49 -6.49
C LYS A 17 -11.98 18.12 -5.00
N ASN A 18 -11.22 18.81 -4.18
CA ASN A 18 -11.10 18.51 -2.74
C ASN A 18 -11.46 19.74 -1.90
N ALA A 19 -11.69 19.52 -0.60
CA ALA A 19 -12.10 20.57 0.34
C ALA A 19 -10.94 21.43 0.87
N TRP A 20 -9.70 21.12 0.49
CA TRP A 20 -8.50 21.75 1.03
C TRP A 20 -7.99 22.88 0.16
N THR A 21 -7.46 23.90 0.82
CA THR A 21 -6.89 25.09 0.19
C THR A 21 -5.36 25.12 0.39
N PRO A 22 -4.60 25.78 -0.51
CA PRO A 22 -3.15 25.93 -0.35
C PRO A 22 -2.74 26.55 0.98
N ALA A 23 -3.57 27.43 1.55
CA ALA A 23 -3.34 28.03 2.86
C ALA A 23 -3.37 26.99 4.00
N GLN A 24 -4.26 25.99 3.92
CA GLN A 24 -4.36 24.92 4.93
C GLN A 24 -3.18 23.95 4.87
N LEU A 25 -2.47 23.86 3.74
CA LEU A 25 -1.23 23.09 3.63
C LEU A 25 -0.07 23.74 4.40
N ALA A 26 -0.05 25.08 4.48
CA ALA A 26 0.95 25.84 5.23
C ALA A 26 0.68 25.86 6.74
N ALA A 27 -0.53 25.51 7.17
CA ALA A 27 -0.91 25.37 8.57
C ALA A 27 -0.50 23.99 9.15
N PRO A 28 -0.52 23.82 10.49
CA PRO A 28 -0.26 22.53 11.14
C PRO A 28 -1.23 21.38 10.76
N THR A 29 -2.23 21.66 9.92
CA THR A 29 -3.23 20.70 9.43
C THR A 29 -2.74 19.80 8.30
N TRP A 30 -1.54 20.00 7.75
CA TRP A 30 -1.02 19.21 6.63
C TRP A 30 -1.09 17.69 6.84
N SER A 31 -0.95 17.21 8.07
CA SER A 31 -1.02 15.78 8.41
C SER A 31 -2.42 15.21 8.23
N GLN A 32 -3.47 15.98 8.52
CA GLN A 32 -4.87 15.59 8.33
C GLN A 32 -5.19 15.50 6.83
N ILE A 33 -4.76 16.51 6.06
CA ILE A 33 -4.87 16.52 4.60
C ILE A 33 -4.19 15.28 4.00
N TYR A 34 -3.00 14.98 4.52
CA TYR A 34 -2.23 13.84 4.08
C TYR A 34 -2.92 12.50 4.40
N ILE A 35 -3.45 12.35 5.60
CA ILE A 35 -4.24 11.17 5.98
C ILE A 35 -5.46 11.02 5.06
N GLU A 36 -6.21 12.09 4.82
CA GLU A 36 -7.38 12.04 3.92
C GLU A 36 -6.99 11.63 2.49
N LEU A 37 -5.92 12.22 1.94
CA LEU A 37 -5.39 11.84 0.64
C LEU A 37 -5.07 10.33 0.56
N VAL A 38 -4.37 9.81 1.56
CA VAL A 38 -3.96 8.40 1.60
C VAL A 38 -5.18 7.49 1.78
N THR A 39 -6.12 7.86 2.66
CA THR A 39 -7.38 7.13 2.86
C THR A 39 -8.16 7.03 1.56
N ASN A 40 -8.42 8.15 0.89
CA ASN A 40 -9.17 8.18 -0.37
C ASN A 40 -8.52 7.30 -1.46
N LYS A 41 -7.19 7.34 -1.57
CA LYS A 41 -6.45 6.49 -2.51
C LYS A 41 -6.52 5.01 -2.15
N THR A 42 -6.48 4.68 -0.87
CA THR A 42 -6.51 3.30 -0.37
C THR A 42 -7.92 2.70 -0.47
N GLU A 43 -8.96 3.47 -0.18
CA GLU A 43 -10.36 3.04 -0.36
C GLU A 43 -10.71 2.79 -1.83
N ALA A 44 -10.11 3.53 -2.76
CA ALA A 44 -10.27 3.29 -4.19
C ALA A 44 -9.56 2.00 -4.68
N LEU A 45 -8.70 1.38 -3.86
CA LEU A 45 -7.92 0.20 -4.23
C LEU A 45 -8.77 -1.09 -4.09
N ASN A 46 -9.60 -1.36 -5.10
CA ASN A 46 -10.45 -2.55 -5.12
C ASN A 46 -9.72 -3.85 -5.50
N THR A 47 -8.54 -3.75 -6.12
CA THR A 47 -7.78 -4.91 -6.61
C THR A 47 -6.30 -4.69 -6.31
N PRO A 48 -5.77 -5.30 -5.23
CA PRO A 48 -4.41 -5.05 -4.76
C PRO A 48 -3.37 -5.86 -5.55
N LYS A 49 -3.38 -5.75 -6.89
CA LYS A 49 -2.29 -6.26 -7.74
C LYS A 49 -1.12 -5.31 -7.70
N HIS A 50 0.10 -5.81 -7.93
CA HIS A 50 1.33 -5.02 -7.96
C HIS A 50 1.22 -3.75 -8.78
N LYS A 51 0.69 -3.84 -10.01
CA LYS A 51 0.47 -2.68 -10.89
C LYS A 51 -0.37 -1.55 -10.27
N ASN A 52 -1.23 -1.87 -9.30
CA ASN A 52 -2.07 -0.93 -8.58
C ASN A 52 -1.45 -0.52 -7.23
N LEU A 53 -0.71 -1.43 -6.58
CA LEU A 53 -0.01 -1.19 -5.31
C LEU A 53 1.21 -0.29 -5.49
N GLN A 54 2.04 -0.56 -6.50
CA GLN A 54 3.27 0.20 -6.78
C GLN A 54 3.03 1.72 -6.82
N PRO A 55 2.11 2.25 -7.65
CA PRO A 55 1.88 3.69 -7.68
C PRO A 55 1.34 4.25 -6.37
N LEU A 56 0.60 3.45 -5.58
CA LEU A 56 0.12 3.87 -4.26
C LEU A 56 1.30 4.04 -3.29
N PHE A 57 2.16 3.04 -3.21
CA PHE A 57 3.32 3.03 -2.31
C PHE A 57 4.39 4.05 -2.71
N ASP A 58 4.63 4.26 -4.00
CA ASP A 58 5.54 5.29 -4.48
C ASP A 58 5.03 6.69 -4.10
N GLN A 59 3.77 6.98 -4.41
CA GLN A 59 3.20 8.32 -4.19
C GLN A 59 3.03 8.66 -2.70
N CYS A 60 2.68 7.68 -1.86
CA CYS A 60 2.42 7.90 -0.45
C CYS A 60 3.68 7.70 0.41
N LEU A 61 4.48 6.67 0.15
CA LEU A 61 5.59 6.31 1.05
C LEU A 61 6.97 6.47 0.41
N ALA A 62 7.06 7.01 -0.81
CA ALA A 62 8.31 7.11 -1.58
C ALA A 62 9.01 5.75 -1.72
N VAL A 63 8.23 4.68 -1.90
CA VAL A 63 8.71 3.33 -2.17
C VAL A 63 8.63 3.10 -3.68
N PRO A 64 9.75 3.14 -4.43
CA PRO A 64 9.71 3.09 -5.89
C PRO A 64 9.06 1.83 -6.45
N ASP A 65 9.31 0.70 -5.79
CA ASP A 65 8.65 -0.56 -6.09
C ASP A 65 8.50 -1.40 -4.82
N ILE A 66 7.25 -1.68 -4.46
CA ILE A 66 6.89 -2.49 -3.29
C ILE A 66 7.24 -3.97 -3.48
N ALA A 67 7.32 -4.46 -4.74
CA ALA A 67 7.68 -5.85 -5.02
C ALA A 67 9.13 -6.17 -4.68
N ASN A 68 9.99 -5.16 -4.55
CA ASN A 68 11.37 -5.38 -4.08
C ASN A 68 11.43 -5.90 -2.63
N PHE A 69 10.33 -5.80 -1.88
CA PHE A 69 10.23 -6.33 -0.52
C PHE A 69 9.66 -7.75 -0.47
N TRP A 70 9.35 -8.34 -1.63
CA TRP A 70 8.74 -9.64 -1.77
C TRP A 70 9.78 -10.62 -2.37
N PRO A 71 10.36 -11.54 -1.59
CA PRO A 71 11.33 -12.53 -2.07
C PRO A 71 10.79 -13.40 -3.21
N MET A 72 9.49 -13.67 -3.20
CA MET A 72 8.77 -14.40 -4.24
C MET A 72 8.40 -13.55 -5.47
N GLY A 73 8.61 -12.24 -5.41
CA GLY A 73 8.22 -11.29 -6.44
C GLY A 73 6.72 -11.02 -6.50
N SER A 74 6.31 -10.17 -7.44
CA SER A 74 4.90 -9.74 -7.61
C SER A 74 3.99 -10.79 -8.24
N ALA A 75 4.56 -11.77 -8.96
CA ALA A 75 3.79 -12.74 -9.72
C ALA A 75 2.88 -13.60 -8.81
N GLU A 76 3.39 -14.03 -7.66
CA GLU A 76 2.62 -14.85 -6.71
C GLU A 76 1.48 -14.06 -6.05
N VAL A 77 1.74 -12.82 -5.66
CA VAL A 77 0.71 -11.91 -5.11
C VAL A 77 -0.37 -11.66 -6.16
N ASP A 78 0.01 -11.36 -7.41
CA ASP A 78 -0.94 -11.11 -8.49
C ASP A 78 -1.77 -12.34 -8.85
N ALA A 79 -1.15 -13.53 -8.81
CA ALA A 79 -1.83 -14.80 -9.01
C ALA A 79 -2.85 -15.07 -7.90
N PHE A 80 -2.49 -14.86 -6.63
CA PHE A 80 -3.39 -14.96 -5.50
C PHE A 80 -4.57 -13.99 -5.62
N VAL A 81 -4.32 -12.71 -5.91
CA VAL A 81 -5.38 -11.70 -6.06
C VAL A 81 -6.30 -12.04 -7.22
N LYS A 82 -5.77 -12.57 -8.33
CA LYS A 82 -6.58 -13.05 -9.45
C LYS A 82 -7.48 -14.21 -9.03
N MET A 83 -6.91 -15.24 -8.40
CA MET A 83 -7.65 -16.42 -7.96
C MET A 83 -8.76 -16.05 -6.95
N ARG A 84 -8.47 -15.21 -5.95
CA ARG A 84 -9.48 -14.66 -5.04
C ARG A 84 -10.60 -13.94 -5.79
N GLY A 85 -10.24 -13.10 -6.76
CA GLY A 85 -11.20 -12.38 -7.59
C GLY A 85 -12.09 -13.32 -8.42
N ASP A 86 -11.51 -14.35 -9.02
CA ASP A 86 -12.24 -15.35 -9.79
C ASP A 86 -13.23 -16.12 -8.91
N VAL A 87 -12.83 -16.54 -7.70
CA VAL A 87 -13.73 -17.15 -6.70
C VAL A 87 -14.85 -16.20 -6.31
N ALA A 88 -14.54 -14.93 -6.02
CA ALA A 88 -15.52 -13.93 -5.61
C ALA A 88 -16.56 -13.60 -6.70
N HIS A 89 -16.16 -13.60 -7.98
CA HIS A 89 -17.04 -13.27 -9.09
C HIS A 89 -17.79 -14.48 -9.67
N ARG A 90 -17.22 -15.69 -9.58
CA ARG A 90 -17.76 -16.89 -10.26
C ARG A 90 -18.27 -17.96 -9.31
N GLY A 91 -17.97 -17.87 -8.01
CA GLY A 91 -18.43 -18.83 -7.01
C GLY A 91 -18.11 -20.27 -7.42
N GLY A 92 -19.15 -21.12 -7.51
CA GLY A 92 -19.01 -22.53 -7.90
C GLY A 92 -18.55 -22.79 -9.35
N GLN A 93 -18.43 -21.76 -10.19
CA GLN A 93 -17.87 -21.84 -11.55
C GLN A 93 -16.38 -21.45 -11.61
N SER A 94 -15.77 -21.10 -10.48
CA SER A 94 -14.32 -20.88 -10.40
C SER A 94 -13.55 -22.20 -10.42
N ASP A 95 -12.25 -22.13 -10.74
CA ASP A 95 -11.38 -23.29 -10.67
C ASP A 95 -11.40 -23.89 -9.26
N TYR A 96 -11.40 -25.21 -9.18
CA TYR A 96 -11.46 -25.91 -7.91
C TYR A 96 -10.20 -25.66 -7.07
N VAL A 97 -10.36 -24.97 -5.94
CA VAL A 97 -9.28 -24.73 -4.97
C VAL A 97 -9.35 -25.79 -3.86
N ARG A 98 -8.27 -26.53 -3.67
CA ARG A 98 -8.18 -27.56 -2.61
C ARG A 98 -8.03 -26.90 -1.25
N ILE A 99 -8.56 -27.54 -0.20
CA ILE A 99 -8.42 -27.01 1.16
C ILE A 99 -6.96 -26.92 1.63
N ALA A 100 -6.11 -27.85 1.21
CA ALA A 100 -4.66 -27.78 1.47
C ALA A 100 -4.03 -26.53 0.83
N GLN A 101 -4.42 -26.23 -0.40
CA GLN A 101 -3.97 -25.03 -1.10
C GLN A 101 -4.44 -23.74 -0.40
N LEU A 102 -5.68 -23.72 0.12
CA LEU A 102 -6.16 -22.58 0.91
C LEU A 102 -5.32 -22.35 2.18
N ALA A 103 -4.98 -23.42 2.89
CA ALA A 103 -4.15 -23.32 4.09
C ALA A 103 -2.73 -22.82 3.77
N GLU A 104 -2.13 -23.30 2.69
CA GLU A 104 -0.84 -22.80 2.20
C GLU A 104 -0.91 -21.31 1.85
N LEU A 105 -1.95 -20.89 1.13
CA LEU A 105 -2.13 -19.49 0.74
C LEU A 105 -2.36 -18.56 1.93
N GLU A 106 -3.06 -19.00 2.97
CA GLU A 106 -3.22 -18.24 4.22
C GLU A 106 -1.86 -17.96 4.88
N LEU A 107 -1.00 -18.98 4.96
CA LEU A 107 0.35 -18.85 5.48
C LEU A 107 1.18 -17.90 4.61
N SER A 108 1.14 -18.08 3.28
CA SER A 108 1.86 -17.22 2.35
C SER A 108 1.42 -15.76 2.46
N VAL A 109 0.11 -15.47 2.45
CA VAL A 109 -0.39 -14.10 2.57
C VAL A 109 0.03 -13.47 3.89
N THR A 110 -0.03 -14.22 4.99
CA THR A 110 0.43 -13.74 6.30
C THR A 110 1.91 -13.35 6.25
N GLU A 111 2.74 -14.22 5.69
CA GLU A 111 4.18 -13.99 5.53
C GLU A 111 4.45 -12.75 4.65
N TRP A 112 3.76 -12.63 3.51
CA TRP A 112 3.94 -11.50 2.59
C TRP A 112 3.57 -10.16 3.24
N VAL A 113 2.50 -10.14 4.05
CA VAL A 113 2.08 -8.95 4.80
C VAL A 113 3.15 -8.59 5.85
N GLN A 114 3.64 -9.57 6.61
CA GLN A 114 4.70 -9.34 7.61
C GLN A 114 5.98 -8.80 6.98
N GLN A 115 6.41 -9.39 5.86
CA GLN A 115 7.60 -8.92 5.14
C GLN A 115 7.42 -7.50 4.62
N THR A 116 6.25 -7.20 4.04
CA THR A 116 5.89 -5.86 3.57
C THR A 116 5.92 -4.85 4.72
N ASP A 117 5.28 -5.16 5.85
CA ASP A 117 5.21 -4.28 7.02
C ASP A 117 6.61 -3.99 7.60
N ASN A 118 7.42 -5.04 7.76
CA ASN A 118 8.79 -4.94 8.26
C ASN A 118 9.67 -4.10 7.32
N ALA A 119 9.57 -4.32 6.01
CA ALA A 119 10.32 -3.56 5.01
C ALA A 119 9.89 -2.09 4.97
N LEU A 120 8.60 -1.80 5.12
CA LEU A 120 8.09 -0.43 5.20
C LEU A 120 8.58 0.28 6.46
N SER A 121 8.57 -0.38 7.61
CA SER A 121 9.14 0.17 8.86
C SER A 121 10.63 0.51 8.69
N ASP A 122 11.38 -0.39 8.04
CA ASP A 122 12.80 -0.19 7.75
C ASP A 122 13.05 0.96 6.74
N HIS A 123 12.23 1.08 5.70
CA HIS A 123 12.28 2.15 4.71
C HIS A 123 11.96 3.52 5.32
N VAL A 124 10.83 3.64 6.01
CA VAL A 124 10.39 4.90 6.63
C VAL A 124 11.36 5.39 7.68
N ARG A 125 12.02 4.47 8.42
CA ARG A 125 13.10 4.82 9.36
C ARG A 125 14.22 5.63 8.70
N GLN A 126 14.55 5.35 7.43
CA GLN A 126 15.60 6.06 6.68
C GLN A 126 15.15 7.43 6.17
N LEU A 127 13.84 7.71 6.16
CA LEU A 127 13.28 8.94 5.61
C LEU A 127 13.21 10.10 6.63
N VAL A 128 13.52 9.85 7.90
CA VAL A 128 13.40 10.82 8.99
C VAL A 128 14.73 10.97 9.73
N THR A 129 15.05 12.20 10.15
CA THR A 129 16.23 12.48 10.97
C THR A 129 15.79 13.06 12.31
N PRO A 130 16.19 12.48 13.46
CA PRO A 130 17.01 11.27 13.59
C PRO A 130 16.27 10.00 13.13
N HIS A 131 17.02 8.98 12.68
CA HIS A 131 16.45 7.70 12.26
C HIS A 131 15.63 7.07 13.39
N ARG A 132 14.33 6.89 13.18
CA ARG A 132 13.43 6.29 14.16
C ARG A 132 12.43 5.39 13.46
N ARG A 133 12.23 4.18 13.98
CA ARG A 133 11.18 3.27 13.48
C ARG A 133 9.81 3.86 13.79
N PRO A 134 8.88 3.88 12.82
CA PRO A 134 7.52 4.33 13.07
C PRO A 134 6.72 3.31 13.89
N TRP A 135 7.00 2.01 13.74
CA TRP A 135 6.46 0.92 14.56
C TRP A 135 7.46 -0.25 14.66
N ASN A 136 7.22 -1.15 15.62
CA ASN A 136 8.04 -2.33 15.84
C ASN A 136 7.83 -3.36 14.74
N ARG A 137 8.87 -4.16 14.46
CA ARG A 137 8.76 -5.27 13.52
C ARG A 137 7.79 -6.33 14.06
N VAL A 138 7.02 -6.91 13.16
CA VAL A 138 6.18 -8.08 13.45
C VAL A 138 7.05 -9.33 13.36
N LEU A 139 6.93 -10.19 14.38
CA LEU A 139 7.61 -11.47 14.51
C LEU A 139 6.92 -12.57 13.72
#